data_AF-A3D5Y1-F1
#
_entry.id   AF-A3D5Y1-F1
#
_cell.length_a   1.000
_cell.length_b   1.000
_cell.length_c   1.000
_cell.angle_alpha   90.00
_cell.angle_beta   90.00
_cell.angle_gamma   90.00
#
_symmetry.space_group_name_H-M   'P 1'
#
loop_
_entity.id
_entity.type
_entity.pdbx_description
1 polymer ?
#
loop_
_entity_poly.entity_id
_entity_poly.type
_entity_poly.pdbx_seq_one_letter_code
_entity_poly.pdbx_strand_id
1 'polypeptide(L)'
;MNGYTVARIINDREIHYKKKGDSYKISTLIRNVLDDIENIARFRAPKYLSCYNDVLCHVLKINSKSHLAEHLKDVQLSLEFGVNIKTQLSLIALGLSRTSAIEISELISDSELNQREVLRWLLANNLKNKDIPNLVLIEVDELLSKH
;
A
#
# COMPACT_ATOMS: atom_id res chain seq x y z
N MET A 1 -5.24 -5.58 -2.04
CA MET A 1 -5.61 -4.92 -3.32
C MET A 1 -4.36 -4.94 -4.18
N ASN A 2 -4.38 -5.63 -5.33
CA ASN A 2 -3.19 -5.67 -6.19
C ASN A 2 -3.18 -4.41 -7.07
N GLY A 3 -2.11 -3.62 -6.97
CA GLY A 3 -1.90 -2.48 -7.86
C GLY A 3 -1.69 -2.94 -9.29
N TYR A 4 -2.23 -2.21 -10.26
CA TYR A 4 -1.95 -2.47 -11.68
C TYR A 4 -0.72 -1.70 -12.14
N THR A 5 0.04 -2.31 -13.06
CA THR A 5 1.19 -1.64 -13.66
C THR A 5 0.76 -0.45 -14.50
N VAL A 6 1.61 0.57 -14.60
CA VAL A 6 1.37 1.74 -15.46
C VAL A 6 1.11 1.31 -16.90
N ALA A 7 1.87 0.32 -17.40
CA ALA A 7 1.68 -0.25 -18.73
C ALA A 7 0.25 -0.79 -18.94
N ARG A 8 -0.29 -1.50 -17.94
CA ARG A 8 -1.67 -1.99 -17.98
C ARG A 8 -2.67 -0.84 -18.00
N ILE A 9 -2.51 0.18 -17.15
CA ILE A 9 -3.41 1.34 -17.10
C ILE A 9 -3.43 2.09 -18.44
N ILE A 10 -2.25 2.25 -19.07
CA ILE A 10 -2.13 2.84 -20.42
C ILE A 10 -2.90 1.99 -21.44
N ASN A 11 -2.68 0.67 -21.45
CA ASN A 11 -3.35 -0.25 -22.36
C ASN A 11 -4.88 -0.23 -22.19
N ASP A 12 -5.36 -0.19 -20.95
CA ASP A 12 -6.79 -0.13 -20.65
C ASP A 12 -7.42 1.18 -21.15
N ARG A 13 -6.72 2.32 -21.00
CA ARG A 13 -7.14 3.61 -21.57
C ARG A 13 -7.17 3.56 -23.11
N GLU A 14 -6.17 2.95 -23.72
CA GLU A 14 -6.10 2.79 -25.17
C GLU A 14 -7.29 1.98 -25.72
N ILE A 15 -7.60 0.84 -25.09
CA ILE A 15 -8.75 0.01 -25.43
C ILE A 15 -10.06 0.81 -25.32
N HIS A 16 -10.20 1.64 -24.29
CA HIS A 16 -11.38 2.49 -24.11
C HIS A 16 -11.56 3.49 -25.27
N TYR A 17 -10.49 4.15 -25.69
CA TYR A 17 -10.53 5.15 -26.77
C TYR A 17 -10.83 4.49 -28.11
N LYS A 18 -10.21 3.33 -28.41
CA LYS A 18 -10.50 2.54 -29.61
C LYS A 18 -11.97 2.14 -29.69
N LYS A 19 -12.57 1.70 -28.58
CA LYS A 19 -13.99 1.33 -28.52
C LYS A 19 -14.95 2.49 -28.79
N LYS A 20 -14.57 3.72 -28.43
CA LYS A 20 -15.37 4.93 -28.69
C LYS A 20 -15.21 5.49 -30.11
N GLY A 21 -14.25 4.99 -30.87
CA GLY A 21 -13.90 5.56 -32.17
C GLY A 21 -13.17 6.91 -32.06
N ASP A 22 -12.59 7.20 -30.89
CA ASP A 22 -11.86 8.45 -30.67
C ASP A 22 -10.54 8.44 -31.46
N SER A 23 -10.26 9.52 -32.21
CA SER A 23 -8.93 9.74 -32.78
C SER A 23 -7.99 10.24 -31.69
N TYR A 24 -6.87 9.53 -31.46
CA TYR A 24 -5.88 9.93 -30.45
C TYR A 24 -4.45 9.68 -30.93
N LYS A 25 -3.52 10.49 -30.40
CA LYS A 25 -2.08 10.25 -30.49
C LYS A 25 -1.63 9.44 -29.27
N ILE A 26 -0.97 8.31 -29.49
CA ILE A 26 -0.50 7.44 -28.41
C ILE A 26 0.37 8.18 -27.38
N SER A 27 1.25 9.09 -27.84
CA SER A 27 2.13 9.86 -26.95
C SER A 27 1.36 10.80 -26.02
N THR A 28 0.27 11.41 -26.51
CA THR A 28 -0.60 12.26 -25.68
C THR A 28 -1.41 11.41 -24.70
N LEU A 29 -1.92 10.25 -25.13
CA LEU A 29 -2.62 9.33 -24.24
C LEU A 29 -1.72 8.89 -23.07
N ILE A 30 -0.48 8.50 -23.36
CA ILE A 30 0.49 8.10 -22.32
C ILE A 30 0.73 9.25 -21.34
N ARG A 31 1.02 10.46 -21.83
CA ARG A 31 1.24 11.63 -20.96
C ARG A 31 0.04 11.93 -20.08
N ASN A 32 -1.17 11.88 -20.63
CA ASN A 32 -2.40 12.12 -19.86
C ASN A 32 -2.62 11.04 -18.79
N VAL A 33 -2.29 9.78 -19.09
CA VAL A 33 -2.35 8.70 -18.09
C VAL A 33 -1.37 8.95 -16.96
N LEU A 34 -0.13 9.32 -17.27
CA LEU A 34 0.88 9.62 -16.26
C LEU A 34 0.47 10.85 -15.41
N ASP A 35 -0.09 11.88 -16.05
CA ASP A 35 -0.58 13.07 -15.38
C ASP A 35 -1.75 12.76 -14.42
N ASP A 36 -2.70 11.91 -14.86
CA ASP A 36 -3.79 11.46 -14.00
C ASP A 36 -3.28 10.63 -12.81
N ILE A 37 -2.28 9.76 -13.01
CA ILE A 37 -1.66 9.00 -11.91
C ILE A 37 -1.04 9.96 -10.88
N GLU A 38 -0.32 10.97 -11.33
CA GLU A 38 0.34 11.92 -10.45
C GLU A 38 -0.66 12.81 -9.72
N ASN A 39 -1.53 13.48 -10.47
CA ASN A 39 -2.45 14.47 -9.91
C ASN A 39 -3.61 13.83 -9.15
N ILE A 40 -4.12 12.68 -9.61
CA ILE A 40 -5.28 12.04 -8.98
C ILE A 40 -4.82 11.00 -7.96
N ALA A 41 -4.13 9.95 -8.40
CA ALA A 41 -3.85 8.81 -7.54
C ALA A 41 -2.81 9.11 -6.46
N ARG A 42 -1.76 9.89 -6.78
CA ARG A 42 -0.70 10.23 -5.81
C ARG A 42 -0.97 11.51 -5.02
N PHE A 43 -1.70 12.47 -5.58
CA PHE A 43 -1.94 13.76 -4.92
C PHE A 43 -3.35 13.93 -4.37
N ARG A 44 -4.36 14.05 -5.25
CA ARG A 44 -5.74 14.38 -4.83
C ARG A 44 -6.37 13.29 -3.98
N ALA A 45 -6.24 12.02 -4.35
CA ALA A 45 -6.87 10.91 -3.63
C ALA A 45 -6.34 10.82 -2.19
N PRO A 46 -5.03 10.74 -1.91
CA PRO A 46 -4.53 10.74 -0.53
C PRO A 46 -4.97 11.98 0.25
N LYS A 47 -4.86 13.17 -0.35
CA LYS A 47 -5.22 14.45 0.30
C LYS A 47 -6.70 14.51 0.71
N TYR A 48 -7.60 14.25 -0.23
CA TYR A 48 -9.04 14.41 0.04
C TYR A 48 -9.61 13.25 0.84
N LEU A 49 -9.09 12.02 0.67
CA LEU A 49 -9.48 10.89 1.52
C LEU A 49 -9.00 11.08 2.95
N SER A 50 -7.79 11.59 3.17
CA SER A 50 -7.29 11.96 4.51
C SER A 50 -8.19 13.02 5.17
N CYS A 51 -8.52 14.10 4.44
CA CYS A 51 -9.43 15.13 4.95
C CYS A 51 -10.82 14.57 5.32
N TYR A 52 -11.40 13.73 4.46
CA TYR A 52 -12.66 13.05 4.74
C TYR A 52 -12.54 12.17 5.99
N ASN A 53 -11.43 11.43 6.11
CA ASN A 53 -11.15 10.55 7.24
C ASN A 53 -11.05 11.31 8.57
N ASP A 54 -10.42 12.48 8.57
CA ASP A 54 -10.31 13.35 9.74
C ASP A 54 -11.69 13.83 10.22
N VAL A 55 -12.52 14.29 9.27
CA VAL A 55 -13.89 14.72 9.57
C VAL A 55 -14.72 13.55 10.10
N LEU A 56 -14.63 12.38 9.45
CA LEU A 56 -15.35 11.19 9.88
C LEU A 56 -14.90 10.74 11.28
N CYS A 57 -13.61 10.74 11.56
CA CYS A 57 -13.06 10.44 12.88
C CYS A 57 -13.58 11.41 13.94
N HIS A 58 -13.62 12.70 13.63
CA HIS A 58 -14.18 13.71 14.52
C HIS A 58 -15.66 13.45 14.82
N VAL A 59 -16.46 13.24 13.78
CA VAL A 59 -17.91 12.97 13.90
C VAL A 59 -18.17 11.68 14.70
N LEU A 60 -17.40 10.61 14.48
CA LEU A 60 -17.55 9.36 15.23
C LEU A 60 -17.25 9.53 16.72
N LYS A 61 -16.22 10.31 17.06
CA LYS A 61 -15.84 10.59 18.46
C LYS A 61 -16.93 11.37 19.21
N ILE A 62 -17.48 12.42 18.60
CA ILE A 62 -18.54 13.23 19.26
C ILE A 62 -19.86 12.45 19.41
N ASN A 63 -20.08 11.41 18.60
CA ASN A 63 -21.25 10.53 18.69
C ASN A 63 -20.98 9.27 19.54
N SER A 64 -19.92 9.26 20.36
CA SER A 64 -19.54 8.12 21.23
C SER A 64 -19.29 6.80 20.48
N LYS A 65 -18.90 6.86 19.20
CA LYS A 65 -18.55 5.71 18.34
C LYS A 65 -17.05 5.58 18.13
N SER A 66 -16.25 5.86 19.16
CA SER A 66 -14.78 5.90 19.07
C SER A 66 -14.16 4.59 18.59
N HIS A 67 -14.77 3.44 18.89
CA HIS A 67 -14.29 2.12 18.41
C HIS A 67 -14.24 2.05 16.86
N LEU A 68 -15.18 2.70 16.16
CA LEU A 68 -15.17 2.75 14.69
C LEU A 68 -14.04 3.65 14.16
N ALA A 69 -13.67 4.70 14.91
CA ALA A 69 -12.59 5.60 14.52
C ALA A 69 -11.21 4.96 14.66
N GLU A 70 -11.06 3.88 15.43
CA GLU A 70 -9.78 3.17 15.57
C GLU A 70 -9.36 2.49 14.26
N HIS A 71 -10.32 1.96 13.50
CA HIS A 71 -10.08 1.34 12.20
C HIS A 71 -9.67 2.34 11.10
N LEU A 72 -9.82 3.64 11.35
CA LEU A 72 -9.59 4.69 10.36
C LEU A 72 -8.18 5.31 10.44
N LYS A 73 -7.42 5.06 11.52
CA LYS A 73 -6.13 5.73 11.77
C LYS A 73 -5.06 5.46 10.71
N ASP A 74 -5.07 4.26 10.15
CA ASP A 74 -3.99 3.80 9.29
C ASP A 74 -4.27 4.06 7.80
N VAL A 75 -5.47 4.53 7.44
CA VAL A 75 -5.90 4.71 6.03
C VAL A 75 -4.97 5.66 5.26
N GLN A 76 -4.56 6.77 5.87
CA GLN A 76 -3.67 7.72 5.21
C GLN A 76 -2.29 7.12 4.95
N LEU A 77 -1.68 6.52 5.98
CA LEU A 77 -0.38 5.85 5.85
C LEU A 77 -0.45 4.71 4.82
N SER A 78 -1.53 3.94 4.84
CA SER A 78 -1.82 2.91 3.84
C SER A 78 -1.83 3.46 2.41
N LEU A 79 -2.45 4.62 2.19
CA LEU A 79 -2.45 5.28 0.88
C LEU A 79 -1.06 5.80 0.48
N GLU A 80 -0.31 6.36 1.42
CA GLU A 80 1.05 6.89 1.20
C GLU A 80 2.04 5.77 0.83
N PHE A 81 2.00 4.65 1.54
CA PHE A 81 2.87 3.50 1.30
C PHE A 81 2.29 2.49 0.30
N GLY A 82 1.06 2.71 -0.16
CA GLY A 82 0.36 1.82 -1.10
C GLY A 82 0.18 0.40 -0.56
N VAL A 83 -0.11 0.26 0.73
CA VAL A 83 -0.36 -1.01 1.45
C VAL A 83 -1.72 -0.97 2.13
N ASN A 84 -2.33 -2.11 2.43
CA ASN A 84 -3.73 -2.15 2.86
C ASN A 84 -4.00 -2.90 4.16
N ILE A 85 -2.96 -3.37 4.86
CA ILE A 85 -3.08 -4.01 6.17
C ILE A 85 -2.00 -3.50 7.13
N LYS A 86 -2.30 -3.52 8.42
CA LYS A 86 -1.43 -2.98 9.46
C LYS A 86 -0.12 -3.76 9.61
N THR A 87 -0.11 -5.07 9.40
CA THR A 87 1.13 -5.88 9.38
C THR A 87 2.14 -5.35 8.35
N GLN A 88 1.68 -4.95 7.15
CA GLN A 88 2.55 -4.37 6.12
C GLN A 88 3.11 -3.01 6.56
N LEU A 89 2.27 -2.16 7.18
CA LEU A 89 2.73 -0.89 7.74
C LEU A 89 3.77 -1.08 8.84
N SER A 90 3.57 -2.06 9.72
CA SER A 90 4.53 -2.42 10.77
C SER A 90 5.87 -2.88 10.19
N LEU A 91 5.85 -3.71 9.14
CA LEU A 91 7.06 -4.16 8.43
C LEU A 91 7.82 -2.98 7.80
N ILE A 92 7.10 -2.08 7.11
CA ILE A 92 7.70 -0.87 6.49
C ILE A 92 8.26 0.06 7.57
N ALA A 93 7.53 0.27 8.67
CA ALA A 93 7.97 1.15 9.75
C ALA A 93 9.21 0.62 10.48
N LEU A 94 9.45 -0.70 10.47
CA LEU A 94 10.69 -1.31 10.96
C LEU A 94 11.87 -1.20 9.97
N GLY A 95 11.62 -0.70 8.76
CA GLY A 95 12.66 -0.40 7.78
C GLY A 95 12.73 -1.35 6.58
N LEU A 96 11.78 -2.28 6.42
CA LEU A 96 11.70 -3.08 5.20
C LEU A 96 11.22 -2.22 4.02
N SER A 97 11.69 -2.56 2.82
CA SER A 97 11.11 -2.00 1.60
C SER A 97 9.64 -2.43 1.46
N ARG A 98 8.85 -1.64 0.72
CA ARG A 98 7.45 -1.97 0.43
C ARG A 98 7.31 -3.36 -0.19
N THR A 99 8.21 -3.73 -1.09
CA THR A 99 8.22 -5.04 -1.75
C THR A 99 8.43 -6.15 -0.73
N SER A 100 9.47 -6.04 0.10
CA SER A 100 9.73 -7.02 1.18
C SER A 100 8.58 -7.10 2.17
N ALA A 101 7.97 -5.97 2.54
CA ALA A 101 6.83 -5.96 3.44
C ALA A 101 5.61 -6.72 2.88
N ILE A 102 5.34 -6.61 1.57
CA ILE A 102 4.27 -7.36 0.91
C ILE A 102 4.60 -8.86 0.93
N GLU A 103 5.77 -9.26 0.42
CA GLU A 103 6.21 -10.66 0.35
C GLU A 103 6.19 -11.34 1.72
N ILE A 104 6.73 -10.68 2.75
CA ILE A 104 6.73 -11.21 4.12
C ILE A 104 5.31 -11.27 4.67
N SER A 105 4.47 -10.27 4.42
CA SER A 105 3.08 -10.28 4.92
C SER A 105 2.24 -11.43 4.36
N GLU A 106 2.54 -11.94 3.16
CA GLU A 106 1.86 -13.11 2.59
C GLU A 106 2.13 -14.39 3.38
N LEU A 107 3.23 -14.44 4.14
CA LEU A 107 3.58 -15.54 5.02
C LEU A 107 2.96 -15.41 6.42
N ILE A 108 2.40 -14.24 6.75
CA ILE A 108 1.82 -13.92 8.06
C ILE A 108 0.29 -13.99 7.95
N SER A 109 -0.34 -14.89 8.69
CA SER A 109 -1.80 -15.03 8.65
C SER A 109 -2.56 -13.86 9.31
N ASP A 110 -1.91 -13.16 10.24
CA ASP A 110 -2.51 -12.04 10.97
C ASP A 110 -2.20 -10.70 10.27
N SER A 111 -3.25 -9.97 9.87
CA SER A 111 -3.14 -8.70 9.16
C SER A 111 -2.97 -7.48 10.09
N GLU A 112 -3.07 -7.67 11.41
CA GLU A 112 -3.17 -6.61 12.41
C GLU A 112 -1.95 -6.49 13.35
N LEU A 113 -0.86 -7.19 13.02
CA LEU A 113 0.34 -7.21 13.85
C LEU A 113 0.97 -5.81 13.94
N ASN A 114 1.29 -5.40 15.18
CA ASN A 114 2.13 -4.23 15.44
C ASN A 114 3.63 -4.55 15.26
N GLN A 115 4.48 -3.53 15.27
CA GLN A 115 5.93 -3.67 15.06
C GLN A 115 6.59 -4.70 15.99
N ARG A 116 6.20 -4.77 17.28
CA ARG A 116 6.78 -5.74 18.22
C ARG A 116 6.31 -7.16 17.93
N GLU A 117 5.07 -7.33 17.49
CA GLU A 117 4.53 -8.63 17.09
C GLU A 117 5.17 -9.12 15.80
N VAL A 118 5.34 -8.23 14.82
CA VAL A 118 6.08 -8.52 13.59
C VAL A 118 7.51 -8.97 13.89
N LEU A 119 8.25 -8.23 14.72
CA LEU A 119 9.61 -8.59 15.08
C LEU A 119 9.69 -9.97 15.77
N ARG A 120 8.78 -10.23 16.72
CA ARG A 120 8.68 -11.55 17.36
C ARG A 120 8.37 -12.66 16.35
N TRP A 121 7.48 -12.39 15.40
CA TRP A 121 7.15 -13.34 14.34
C TRP A 121 8.36 -13.64 13.46
N LEU A 122 9.11 -12.60 13.04
CA LEU A 122 10.32 -12.76 12.23
C LEU A 122 11.39 -13.59 12.95
N LEU A 123 11.60 -13.35 14.25
CA LEU A 123 12.56 -14.12 15.06
C LEU A 123 12.13 -15.58 15.27
N ALA A 124 10.83 -15.84 15.37
CA ALA A 124 10.30 -17.19 15.61
C ALA A 124 10.24 -18.05 14.34
N ASN A 125 10.30 -17.46 13.15
CA ASN A 125 10.11 -18.15 11.87
C ASN A 125 11.39 -18.17 11.04
N ASN A 126 11.92 -19.36 10.74
CA ASN A 126 13.05 -19.48 9.82
C ASN A 126 12.59 -19.30 8.37
N LEU A 127 12.95 -18.15 7.78
CA LEU A 127 12.57 -17.78 6.41
C LEU A 127 13.49 -18.38 5.33
N LYS A 128 14.68 -18.88 5.68
CA LYS A 128 15.67 -19.38 4.71
C LYS A 128 15.20 -20.59 3.90
N ASN A 129 14.22 -21.33 4.41
CA ASN A 129 13.66 -22.51 3.76
C ASN A 129 12.37 -22.20 2.99
N LYS A 130 11.95 -20.94 2.92
CA LYS A 130 10.75 -20.53 2.19
C LYS A 130 11.12 -20.05 0.78
N ASP A 131 10.19 -20.22 -0.14
CA ASP A 131 10.33 -19.77 -1.53
C ASP A 131 10.13 -18.25 -1.61
N ILE A 132 11.11 -17.50 -1.10
CA ILE A 132 11.13 -16.04 -1.13
C ILE A 132 12.39 -15.52 -1.81
N PRO A 133 12.33 -14.36 -2.49
CA PRO A 133 13.49 -13.79 -3.17
C PRO A 133 14.65 -13.52 -2.19
N ASN A 134 15.88 -13.81 -2.62
CA ASN A 134 17.08 -13.62 -1.78
C ASN A 134 17.27 -12.17 -1.30
N LEU A 135 16.80 -11.18 -2.08
CA LEU A 135 16.86 -9.78 -1.68
C LEU A 135 15.99 -9.50 -0.44
N VAL A 136 14.81 -10.12 -0.35
CA VAL A 136 13.91 -9.98 0.81
C VAL A 136 14.56 -10.60 2.05
N LEU A 137 15.23 -11.74 1.90
CA LEU A 137 16.00 -12.37 2.99
C LEU A 137 17.10 -11.44 3.54
N ILE A 138 17.86 -10.80 2.65
CA ILE A 138 18.92 -9.85 3.05
C ILE A 138 18.32 -8.68 3.84
N GLU A 139 17.23 -8.08 3.37
CA GLU A 139 16.59 -6.98 4.10
C GLU A 139 16.10 -7.40 5.50
N VAL A 140 15.55 -8.62 5.62
CA VAL A 140 15.10 -9.14 6.91
C VAL A 140 16.29 -9.41 7.84
N ASP A 141 17.36 -10.05 7.36
CA ASP A 141 18.56 -10.30 8.16
C ASP A 141 19.21 -8.98 8.63
N GLU A 142 19.24 -7.95 7.76
CA GLU A 142 19.72 -6.62 8.13
C GLU A 142 18.85 -5.95 9.19
N LEU A 143 17.52 -6.07 9.08
CA LEU A 143 16.58 -5.55 10.08
C LEU A 143 16.79 -6.23 11.44
N LEU A 144 16.91 -7.56 11.44
CA LEU A 144 17.11 -8.35 12.65
C LEU A 144 18.48 -8.11 13.29
N SER A 145 19.51 -7.75 12.52
CA SER A 145 20.82 -7.40 13.08
C SER A 145 20.82 -6.11 13.91
N LYS A 146 19.79 -5.27 13.76
CA LYS A 146 19.65 -3.95 14.40
C LYS A 146 18.78 -3.96 15.67
N HIS A 147 18.13 -5.08 15.99
CA HIS A 147 17.14 -5.22 17.08
C HIS A 147 17.44 -6.42 17.96
#